data_AF-G8XZ01-F1
#
_entry.id   AF-G8XZ01-F1
#
_cell.length_a   1.000
_cell.length_b   1.000
_cell.length_c   1.000
_cell.angle_alpha   90.00
_cell.angle_beta   90.00
_cell.angle_gamma   90.00
#
_symmetry.space_group_name_H-M   'P 1'
#
loop_
_entity.id
_entity.type
_entity.pdbx_description
1 polymer ?
#
loop_
_entity_poly.entity_id
_entity_poly.type
_entity_poly.pdbx_seq_one_letter_code
_entity_poly.pdbx_strand_id
1 'polypeptide(L)'
;MSDKPSQRIKAHMNSTHQMALIDYLVVYGKVKESILVKDSVAISEIDEEKMLITYKIKETDSTQKLTLVWRNVHEADNVEVKGYGDLREKLISMAKYAASKRGYSHRKIDEISWPSYAIPVYVIFVLWTLRLYDKGRLTALLTSHPALRNLWSKIPADLLSSRMFSDNFSKTLYFGLYSVHLCETFFITLPRVTFYRVPFLKKLVWMFMNFIEGFFVLNRFNALVKQKE
;
A
#
# COMPACT_ATOMS: atom_id res chain seq x y z
N MET A 1 -36.32 20.85 2.62
CA MET A 1 -35.84 20.30 3.90
C MET A 1 -34.35 20.59 3.97
N SER A 2 -33.88 21.46 4.87
CA SER A 2 -32.49 21.94 4.85
C SER A 2 -31.54 20.85 5.31
N ASP A 3 -30.63 20.44 4.43
CA ASP A 3 -29.54 19.52 4.71
C ASP A 3 -28.67 20.09 5.85
N LYS A 4 -28.80 19.54 7.06
CA LYS A 4 -28.01 20.01 8.20
C LYS A 4 -26.53 19.65 7.94
N PRO A 5 -25.58 20.58 8.11
CA PRO A 5 -24.14 20.31 7.90
C PRO A 5 -23.63 19.05 8.61
N SER A 6 -24.16 18.73 9.80
CA SER A 6 -23.88 17.51 10.55
C SER A 6 -24.24 16.22 9.81
N GLN A 7 -25.38 16.19 9.10
CA GLN A 7 -25.81 15.00 8.33
C GLN A 7 -24.88 14.74 7.16
N ARG A 8 -24.46 15.80 6.45
CA ARG A 8 -23.50 15.70 5.34
C ARG A 8 -22.14 15.18 5.80
N ILE A 9 -21.62 15.71 6.90
CA ILE A 9 -20.34 15.24 7.47
C ILE A 9 -20.46 13.78 7.90
N LYS A 10 -21.54 13.43 8.61
CA LYS A 10 -21.80 12.05 9.05
C LYS A 10 -21.86 11.06 7.88
N ALA A 11 -22.63 11.38 6.84
CA ALA A 11 -22.76 10.52 5.65
C ALA A 11 -21.41 10.36 4.92
N HIS A 12 -20.66 11.44 4.77
CA HIS A 12 -19.34 11.41 4.14
C HIS A 12 -18.33 10.57 4.95
N MET A 13 -18.29 10.74 6.26
CA MET A 13 -17.38 10.00 7.13
C MET A 13 -17.70 8.51 7.18
N ASN A 14 -18.97 8.14 7.31
CA ASN A 14 -19.39 6.75 7.37
C ASN A 14 -19.19 6.01 6.04
N SER A 15 -19.27 6.71 4.90
CA SER A 15 -19.08 6.10 3.59
C SER A 15 -17.61 5.98 3.18
N THR A 16 -16.81 7.03 3.44
CA THR A 16 -15.49 7.17 2.81
C THR A 16 -14.35 7.00 3.82
N HIS A 17 -14.60 7.22 5.11
CA HIS A 17 -13.56 7.31 6.15
C HIS A 17 -13.69 6.25 7.24
N GLN A 18 -14.29 5.10 6.91
CA GLN A 18 -14.49 3.99 7.85
C GLN A 18 -13.22 3.58 8.61
N MET A 19 -12.10 3.62 7.90
CA MET A 19 -10.80 3.28 8.44
C MET A 19 -10.34 4.26 9.55
N ALA A 20 -10.61 5.56 9.38
CA ALA A 20 -10.30 6.56 10.40
C ALA A 20 -11.18 6.37 11.65
N LEU A 21 -12.45 5.99 11.47
CA LEU A 21 -13.33 5.69 12.61
C LEU A 21 -12.83 4.51 13.44
N ILE A 22 -12.32 3.46 12.78
CA ILE A 22 -11.67 2.33 13.45
C ILE A 22 -10.42 2.80 14.21
N ASP A 23 -9.61 3.68 13.62
CA ASP A 23 -8.43 4.25 14.30
C ASP A 23 -8.83 5.03 15.56
N TYR A 24 -9.93 5.78 15.52
CA TYR A 24 -10.45 6.49 16.69
C TYR A 24 -10.85 5.56 17.82
N LEU A 25 -11.56 4.48 17.50
CA LEU A 25 -11.95 3.48 18.50
C LEU A 25 -10.73 2.83 19.15
N VAL A 26 -9.70 2.51 18.36
CA VAL A 26 -8.48 1.88 18.87
C VAL A 26 -7.66 2.85 19.73
N VAL A 27 -7.49 4.09 19.30
CA VAL A 27 -6.59 5.05 19.96
C VAL A 27 -7.25 5.76 21.13
N TYR A 28 -8.45 6.30 20.92
CA TYR A 28 -9.17 7.07 21.94
C TYR A 28 -10.05 6.15 22.80
N GLY A 29 -10.76 5.21 22.18
CA GLY A 29 -11.63 4.26 22.89
C GLY A 29 -10.88 3.08 23.53
N LYS A 30 -9.59 2.90 23.24
CA LYS A 30 -8.77 1.74 23.69
C LYS A 30 -9.38 0.38 23.33
N VAL A 31 -10.20 0.32 22.28
CA VAL A 31 -10.84 -0.91 21.84
C VAL A 31 -9.89 -1.71 20.96
N LYS A 32 -9.76 -3.01 21.20
CA LYS A 32 -8.91 -3.88 20.36
C LYS A 32 -9.55 -4.06 18.98
N GLU A 33 -8.78 -3.92 17.91
CA GLU A 33 -9.29 -4.10 16.53
C GLU A 33 -9.79 -5.53 16.27
N SER A 34 -9.17 -6.55 16.90
CA SER A 34 -9.50 -7.96 16.67
C SER A 34 -10.94 -8.34 17.05
N ILE A 35 -11.49 -7.67 18.06
CA ILE A 35 -12.84 -7.93 18.59
C ILE A 35 -13.91 -7.03 17.96
N LEU A 36 -13.52 -6.06 17.12
CA LEU A 36 -14.45 -5.14 16.48
C LEU A 36 -15.14 -5.78 15.28
N VAL A 37 -16.44 -5.53 15.15
CA VAL A 37 -17.18 -5.76 13.90
C VAL A 37 -17.01 -4.52 13.03
N LYS A 38 -16.05 -4.56 12.09
CA LYS A 38 -15.59 -3.38 11.33
C LYS A 38 -16.70 -2.64 10.59
N ASP A 39 -17.69 -3.36 10.08
CA ASP A 39 -18.79 -2.79 9.30
C ASP A 39 -19.87 -2.13 10.16
N SER A 40 -19.85 -2.36 11.48
CA SER A 40 -20.80 -1.75 12.43
C SER A 40 -20.39 -0.36 12.92
N VAL A 41 -19.15 0.04 12.66
CA VAL A 41 -18.61 1.32 13.17
C VAL A 41 -19.24 2.45 12.39
N ALA A 42 -19.89 3.39 13.06
CA ALA A 42 -20.50 4.54 12.41
C ALA A 42 -20.56 5.74 13.36
N ILE A 43 -20.40 6.93 12.82
CA ILE A 43 -20.81 8.16 13.52
C ILE A 43 -22.33 8.16 13.59
N SER A 44 -22.86 8.29 14.80
CA SER A 44 -24.30 8.40 15.06
C SER A 44 -24.72 9.87 15.22
N GLU A 45 -23.89 10.66 15.91
CA GLU A 45 -24.11 12.08 16.22
C GLU A 45 -22.80 12.85 16.06
N ILE A 46 -22.89 14.08 15.56
CA ILE A 46 -21.78 15.02 15.47
C ILE A 46 -22.30 16.44 15.59
N ASP A 47 -21.68 17.22 16.48
CA ASP A 47 -21.97 18.62 16.74
C ASP A 47 -20.66 19.41 16.94
N GLU A 48 -20.77 20.67 17.36
CA GLU A 48 -19.63 21.58 17.54
C GLU A 48 -18.85 21.34 18.85
N GLU A 49 -19.30 20.44 19.72
CA GLU A 49 -18.65 20.11 20.99
C GLU A 49 -18.12 18.68 21.03
N LYS A 50 -18.79 17.75 20.35
CA LYS A 50 -18.52 16.32 20.42
C LYS A 50 -18.93 15.55 19.15
N MET A 51 -18.46 14.31 19.09
CA MET A 51 -18.91 13.27 18.17
C MET A 51 -19.14 11.97 18.91
N LEU A 52 -20.17 11.24 18.48
CA LEU A 52 -20.53 9.96 19.05
C LEU A 52 -20.43 8.85 17.99
N ILE A 53 -19.51 7.91 18.22
CA ILE A 53 -19.30 6.74 17.37
C ILE A 53 -19.99 5.54 18.00
N THR A 54 -20.87 4.88 17.26
CA THR A 54 -21.48 3.60 17.63
C THR A 54 -20.71 2.45 16.98
N TYR A 55 -20.55 1.34 17.69
CA TYR A 55 -19.87 0.15 17.19
C TYR A 55 -20.35 -1.11 17.91
N LYS A 56 -20.12 -2.28 17.32
CA LYS A 56 -20.36 -3.59 17.96
C LYS A 56 -19.05 -4.34 18.17
N ILE A 57 -19.04 -5.15 19.23
CA ILE A 57 -17.98 -6.10 19.53
C ILE A 57 -18.49 -7.53 19.28
N LYS A 58 -17.63 -8.39 18.73
CA LYS A 58 -17.98 -9.76 18.32
C LYS A 58 -18.49 -10.62 19.48
N GLU A 59 -18.01 -10.37 20.69
CA GLU A 59 -18.31 -11.20 21.87
C GLU A 59 -19.69 -10.94 22.47
N THR A 60 -20.20 -9.71 22.37
CA THR A 60 -21.43 -9.31 23.08
C THR A 60 -22.58 -8.96 22.13
N ASP A 61 -22.28 -8.72 20.85
CA ASP A 61 -23.19 -8.20 19.80
C ASP A 61 -24.01 -6.94 20.20
N SER A 62 -23.68 -6.34 21.34
CA SER A 62 -24.30 -5.13 21.85
C SER A 62 -23.69 -3.89 21.21
N THR A 63 -24.55 -2.92 20.90
CA THR A 63 -24.12 -1.62 20.37
C THR A 63 -23.51 -0.79 21.49
N GLN A 64 -22.21 -0.55 21.39
CA GLN A 64 -21.42 0.31 22.25
C GLN A 64 -21.32 1.72 21.67
N LYS A 65 -20.98 2.69 22.53
CA LYS A 65 -20.88 4.10 22.18
C LYS A 65 -19.56 4.68 22.70
N LEU A 66 -18.85 5.40 21.82
CA LEU A 66 -17.70 6.21 22.18
C LEU A 66 -18.03 7.68 21.93
N THR A 67 -17.95 8.49 22.99
CA THR A 67 -18.11 9.94 22.90
C THR A 67 -16.74 10.60 22.89
N LEU A 68 -16.47 11.41 21.86
CA LEU A 68 -15.25 12.18 21.70
C LEU A 68 -15.60 13.66 21.82
N VAL A 69 -15.10 14.33 22.86
CA VAL A 69 -15.31 15.76 23.11
C VAL A 69 -14.12 16.53 22.53
N TRP A 70 -14.36 17.48 21.63
CA TRP A 70 -13.30 18.12 20.83
C TRP A 70 -12.21 18.79 21.65
N ARG A 71 -12.59 19.38 22.79
CA ARG A 71 -11.66 20.05 23.71
C ARG A 71 -10.69 19.08 24.41
N ASN A 72 -11.07 17.80 24.52
CA ASN A 72 -10.31 16.80 25.28
C ASN A 72 -9.55 15.82 24.36
N VAL A 73 -9.80 15.87 23.05
CA VAL A 73 -9.16 14.99 22.09
C VAL A 73 -7.86 15.60 21.62
N HIS A 74 -6.76 14.88 21.89
CA HIS A 74 -5.45 15.24 21.38
C HIS A 74 -5.33 14.87 19.90
N GLU A 75 -4.69 15.73 19.11
CA GLU A 75 -4.52 15.58 17.67
C GLU A 75 -3.16 16.14 17.21
N ALA A 76 -2.90 16.09 15.90
CA ALA A 76 -1.60 16.49 15.35
C ALA A 76 -1.45 18.01 15.16
N ASP A 77 -2.51 18.70 14.77
CA ASP A 77 -2.46 20.06 14.21
C ASP A 77 -3.09 21.14 15.14
N ASN A 78 -3.54 20.76 16.35
CA ASN A 78 -4.14 21.66 17.37
C ASN A 78 -5.26 22.57 16.84
N VAL A 79 -6.20 21.99 16.09
CA VAL A 79 -7.38 22.64 15.51
C VAL A 79 -8.44 22.88 16.59
N GLU A 80 -8.87 24.13 16.73
CA GLU A 80 -10.00 24.51 17.58
C GLU A 80 -11.30 24.47 16.77
N VAL A 81 -12.33 23.81 17.28
CA VAL A 81 -13.65 23.77 16.64
C VAL A 81 -14.46 24.96 17.13
N LYS A 82 -14.65 25.98 16.28
CA LYS A 82 -15.53 27.13 16.55
C LYS A 82 -16.87 27.01 15.84
N GLY A 83 -16.93 26.18 14.79
CA GLY A 83 -18.17 25.77 14.16
C GLY A 83 -17.99 24.61 13.19
N TYR A 84 -19.04 24.31 12.43
CA TYR A 84 -19.04 23.20 11.46
C TYR A 84 -17.97 23.28 10.35
N GLY A 85 -17.46 24.48 10.05
CA GLY A 85 -16.38 24.67 9.06
C GLY A 85 -15.08 23.98 9.48
N ASP A 86 -14.77 24.00 10.78
CA ASP A 86 -13.50 23.52 11.34
C ASP A 86 -13.50 22.00 11.59
N LEU A 87 -14.69 21.39 11.68
CA LEU A 87 -14.85 19.96 11.95
C LEU A 87 -14.11 19.10 10.93
N ARG A 88 -14.08 19.51 9.66
CA ARG A 88 -13.36 18.76 8.63
C ARG A 88 -11.87 18.68 8.94
N GLU A 89 -11.27 19.80 9.28
CA GLU A 89 -9.84 19.90 9.57
C GLU A 89 -9.49 19.16 10.88
N LYS A 90 -10.33 19.32 11.91
CA LYS A 90 -10.25 18.56 13.16
C LYS A 90 -10.26 17.05 12.92
N LEU A 91 -11.21 16.55 12.13
CA LEU A 91 -11.30 15.13 11.80
C LEU A 91 -10.07 14.65 11.00
N ILE A 92 -9.56 15.44 10.06
CA ILE A 92 -8.33 15.07 9.34
C ILE A 92 -7.14 14.98 10.30
N SER A 93 -7.01 15.95 11.20
CA SER A 93 -5.92 16.00 12.17
C SER A 93 -5.98 14.83 13.17
N MET A 94 -7.18 14.54 13.67
CA MET A 94 -7.43 13.36 14.50
C MET A 94 -7.09 12.06 13.76
N ALA A 95 -7.43 11.94 12.46
CA ALA A 95 -7.11 10.76 11.66
C ALA A 95 -5.60 10.57 11.49
N LYS A 96 -4.85 11.65 11.21
CA LYS A 96 -3.38 11.63 11.16
C LYS A 96 -2.79 11.15 12.49
N TYR A 97 -3.25 11.72 13.60
CA TYR A 97 -2.76 11.36 14.93
C TYR A 97 -3.09 9.91 15.30
N ALA A 98 -4.34 9.48 15.10
CA ALA A 98 -4.77 8.14 15.44
C ALA A 98 -4.05 7.09 14.59
N ALA A 99 -3.88 7.34 13.28
CA ALA A 99 -3.14 6.43 12.42
C ALA A 99 -1.64 6.34 12.81
N SER A 100 -1.00 7.47 13.13
CA SER A 100 0.41 7.50 13.50
C SER A 100 0.68 6.76 14.82
N LYS A 101 -0.21 6.89 15.81
CA LYS A 101 -0.14 6.11 17.06
C LYS A 101 -0.26 4.60 16.84
N ARG A 102 -0.87 4.18 15.74
CA ARG A 102 -0.96 2.79 15.33
C ARG A 102 0.20 2.34 14.41
N GLY A 103 1.14 3.22 14.08
CA GLY A 103 2.24 2.93 13.17
C GLY A 103 1.84 2.86 11.70
N TYR A 104 0.77 3.55 11.31
CA TYR A 104 0.27 3.56 9.94
C TYR A 104 0.02 4.97 9.40
N SER A 105 -0.16 5.07 8.09
CA SER A 105 -0.72 6.25 7.44
C SER A 105 -2.22 6.32 7.65
N HIS A 106 -2.74 7.54 7.77
CA HIS A 106 -4.18 7.83 7.72
C HIS A 106 -4.78 7.60 6.33
N ARG A 107 -3.92 7.36 5.32
CA ARG A 107 -4.32 7.08 3.94
C ARG A 107 -4.10 5.61 3.58
N LYS A 108 -5.04 5.09 2.78
CA LYS A 108 -4.97 3.75 2.20
C LYS A 108 -4.59 3.83 0.73
N ILE A 109 -3.57 3.06 0.35
CA ILE A 109 -3.27 2.81 -1.06
C ILE A 109 -3.92 1.50 -1.47
N ASP A 110 -4.84 1.57 -2.42
CA ASP A 110 -5.61 0.43 -2.93
C ASP A 110 -5.42 0.28 -4.44
N GLU A 111 -4.39 0.88 -5.00
CA GLU A 111 -4.12 0.88 -6.44
C GLU A 111 -2.80 0.17 -6.71
N ILE A 112 -2.71 -0.44 -7.90
CA ILE A 112 -1.48 -1.00 -8.45
C ILE A 112 -1.08 -0.12 -9.63
N SER A 113 0.14 0.40 -9.60
CA SER A 113 0.72 1.07 -10.77
C SER A 113 1.62 0.10 -11.51
N TRP A 114 1.13 -0.39 -12.64
CA TRP A 114 1.85 -1.31 -13.51
C TRP A 114 3.06 -0.63 -14.18
N PRO A 115 4.13 -1.39 -14.47
CA PRO A 115 5.32 -0.86 -15.11
C PRO A 115 5.03 -0.46 -16.56
N SER A 116 5.15 0.81 -16.90
CA SER A 116 5.10 1.29 -18.29
C SER A 116 6.47 1.22 -18.97
N TYR A 117 7.53 1.68 -18.30
CA TYR A 117 8.89 1.74 -18.85
C TYR A 117 9.79 0.58 -18.41
N ALA A 118 9.40 -0.17 -17.37
CA ALA A 118 10.19 -1.28 -16.85
C ALA A 118 9.85 -2.64 -17.48
N ILE A 119 8.97 -2.68 -18.50
CA ILE A 119 8.62 -3.92 -19.23
C ILE A 119 9.86 -4.69 -19.72
N PRO A 120 10.93 -4.04 -20.25
CA PRO A 120 12.14 -4.76 -20.64
C PRO A 120 12.80 -5.54 -19.50
N VAL A 121 12.70 -5.06 -18.25
CA VAL A 121 13.28 -5.73 -17.08
C VAL A 121 12.60 -7.08 -16.82
N TYR A 122 11.29 -7.16 -17.02
CA TYR A 122 10.54 -8.42 -16.90
C TYR A 122 10.96 -9.44 -17.97
N VAL A 123 11.16 -8.97 -19.20
CA VAL A 123 11.64 -9.83 -20.30
C VAL A 123 13.05 -10.34 -20.00
N ILE A 124 13.95 -9.47 -19.55
CA ILE A 124 15.30 -9.83 -19.15
C ILE A 124 15.27 -10.84 -17.99
N PHE A 125 14.44 -10.61 -16.97
CA PHE A 125 14.28 -11.53 -15.85
C PHE A 125 13.84 -12.92 -16.33
N VAL A 126 12.81 -13.01 -17.18
CA VAL A 126 12.33 -14.29 -17.70
C VAL A 126 13.40 -15.00 -18.53
N LEU A 127 14.06 -14.30 -19.45
CA LEU A 127 15.10 -14.88 -20.30
C LEU A 127 16.31 -15.34 -19.48
N TRP A 128 16.73 -14.55 -18.50
CA TRP A 128 17.87 -14.89 -17.63
C TRP A 128 17.53 -16.07 -16.72
N THR A 129 16.34 -16.08 -16.13
CA THR A 129 15.84 -17.21 -15.32
C THR A 129 15.77 -18.49 -16.16
N LEU A 130 15.20 -18.42 -17.36
CA LEU A 130 15.09 -19.56 -18.26
C LEU A 130 16.46 -20.08 -18.69
N ARG A 131 17.43 -19.18 -18.96
CA ARG A 131 18.82 -19.56 -19.26
C ARG A 131 19.44 -20.40 -18.15
N LEU A 132 19.22 -20.00 -16.90
CA LEU A 132 19.81 -20.66 -15.73
C LEU A 132 19.13 -21.99 -15.41
N TYR A 133 17.83 -22.10 -15.66
CA TYR A 133 17.05 -23.31 -15.42
C TYR A 133 17.22 -24.36 -16.53
N ASP A 134 17.08 -23.97 -17.79
CA ASP A 134 17.14 -24.86 -18.95
C ASP A 134 17.61 -24.10 -20.20
N LYS A 135 18.92 -24.21 -20.48
CA LYS A 135 19.54 -23.62 -21.68
C LYS A 135 18.95 -24.15 -22.98
N GLY A 136 18.53 -25.42 -23.00
CA GLY A 136 17.96 -26.05 -24.19
C GLY A 136 16.63 -25.42 -24.55
N ARG A 137 15.75 -25.20 -23.56
CA ARG A 137 14.47 -24.50 -23.76
C ARG A 137 14.64 -23.06 -24.18
N LEU A 138 15.58 -22.33 -23.58
CA LEU A 138 15.86 -20.96 -24.03
C LEU A 138 16.30 -20.94 -25.49
N THR A 139 17.23 -21.83 -25.87
CA THR A 139 17.72 -21.91 -27.25
C THR A 139 16.57 -22.25 -28.21
N ALA A 140 15.75 -23.25 -27.87
CA ALA A 140 14.58 -23.62 -28.66
C ALA A 140 13.56 -22.47 -28.81
N LEU A 141 13.32 -21.69 -27.75
CA LEU A 141 12.43 -20.54 -27.76
C LEU A 141 12.98 -19.39 -28.64
N LEU A 142 14.27 -19.10 -28.52
CA LEU A 142 14.95 -18.07 -29.32
C LEU A 142 15.04 -18.43 -30.80
N THR A 143 15.18 -19.72 -31.15
CA THR A 143 15.27 -20.18 -32.54
C THR A 143 13.90 -20.41 -33.20
N SER A 144 12.86 -20.73 -32.42
CA SER A 144 11.52 -21.04 -32.95
C SER A 144 10.69 -19.80 -33.27
N HIS A 145 10.88 -18.69 -32.54
CA HIS A 145 10.09 -17.48 -32.76
C HIS A 145 10.80 -16.48 -33.69
N PRO A 146 10.22 -16.09 -34.85
CA PRO A 146 10.90 -15.26 -35.85
C PRO A 146 11.42 -13.92 -35.31
N ALA A 147 10.61 -13.25 -34.47
CA ALA A 147 10.98 -11.98 -33.85
C ALA A 147 12.18 -12.10 -32.89
N LEU A 148 12.23 -13.17 -32.09
CA LEU A 148 13.31 -13.40 -31.13
C LEU A 148 14.59 -13.86 -31.84
N ARG A 149 14.46 -14.68 -32.89
CA ARG A 149 15.58 -15.11 -33.73
C ARG A 149 16.31 -13.92 -34.35
N ASN A 150 15.56 -12.94 -34.86
CA ASN A 150 16.12 -11.70 -35.43
C ASN A 150 16.77 -10.79 -34.38
N LEU A 151 16.31 -10.84 -33.13
CA LEU A 151 16.92 -10.10 -32.04
C LEU A 151 18.22 -10.77 -31.58
N TRP A 152 18.19 -12.11 -31.47
CA TRP A 152 19.32 -12.94 -31.05
C TRP A 152 20.48 -12.88 -32.03
N SER A 153 20.21 -12.89 -33.34
CA SER A 153 21.23 -12.80 -34.38
C SER A 153 21.95 -11.44 -34.44
N LYS A 154 21.39 -10.40 -33.82
CA LYS A 154 22.01 -9.06 -33.72
C LYS A 154 22.93 -8.92 -32.51
N ILE A 155 22.93 -9.86 -31.58
CA ILE A 155 23.83 -9.84 -30.42
C ILE A 155 25.21 -10.36 -30.87
N PRO A 156 26.29 -9.58 -30.72
CA PRO A 156 27.62 -10.02 -31.12
C PRO A 156 28.03 -11.31 -30.41
N ALA A 157 28.55 -12.28 -31.16
CA ALA A 157 28.97 -13.58 -30.62
C ALA A 157 30.04 -13.44 -29.53
N ASP A 158 30.91 -12.43 -29.63
CA ASP A 158 31.97 -12.13 -28.66
C ASP A 158 31.42 -11.65 -27.31
N LEU A 159 30.24 -11.03 -27.31
CA LEU A 159 29.54 -10.59 -26.10
C LEU A 159 28.96 -11.80 -25.35
N LEU A 160 28.45 -12.77 -26.12
CA LEU A 160 27.92 -14.04 -25.60
C LEU A 160 29.02 -15.01 -25.13
N SER A 161 30.21 -14.95 -25.71
CA SER A 161 31.38 -15.76 -25.31
C SER A 161 32.24 -15.10 -24.23
N SER A 162 31.98 -13.82 -23.90
CA SER A 162 32.72 -13.07 -22.88
C SER A 162 32.60 -13.70 -21.48
N ARG A 163 33.59 -13.42 -20.62
CA ARG A 163 33.62 -13.87 -19.22
C ARG A 163 32.39 -13.43 -18.41
N MET A 164 31.75 -12.31 -18.81
CA MET A 164 30.48 -11.82 -18.25
C MET A 164 29.30 -12.77 -18.54
N PHE A 165 29.40 -13.57 -19.60
CA PHE A 165 28.43 -14.61 -19.95
C PHE A 165 28.86 -16.01 -19.52
N SER A 166 30.00 -16.17 -18.83
CA SER A 166 30.35 -17.46 -18.23
C SER A 166 29.25 -17.90 -17.25
N ASP A 167 28.90 -19.19 -17.27
CA ASP A 167 27.75 -19.69 -16.50
C ASP A 167 27.87 -19.42 -15.01
N ASN A 168 29.09 -19.52 -14.47
CA ASN A 168 29.34 -19.30 -13.05
C ASN A 168 29.19 -17.83 -12.67
N PHE A 169 29.77 -16.91 -13.45
CA PHE A 169 29.64 -15.48 -13.19
C PHE A 169 28.19 -14.99 -13.37
N SER A 170 27.50 -15.47 -14.41
CA SER A 170 26.08 -15.18 -14.66
C SER A 170 25.19 -15.68 -13.53
N LYS A 171 25.44 -16.89 -13.00
CA LYS A 171 24.76 -17.41 -11.80
C LYS A 171 25.02 -16.52 -10.59
N THR A 172 26.29 -16.19 -10.32
CA THR A 172 26.65 -15.32 -9.18
C THR A 172 25.99 -13.96 -9.27
N LEU A 173 25.99 -13.32 -10.44
CA LEU A 173 25.31 -12.04 -10.66
C LEU A 173 23.80 -12.16 -10.47
N TYR A 174 23.17 -13.19 -11.02
CA TYR A 174 21.74 -13.42 -10.89
C TYR A 174 21.35 -13.57 -9.42
N PHE A 175 21.97 -14.52 -8.71
CA PHE A 175 21.66 -14.74 -7.30
C PHE A 175 22.00 -13.53 -6.44
N GLY A 176 23.15 -12.87 -6.68
CA GLY A 176 23.51 -11.65 -5.97
C GLY A 176 22.49 -10.53 -6.14
N LEU A 177 22.09 -10.24 -7.38
CA LEU A 177 21.09 -9.21 -7.70
C LEU A 177 19.73 -9.52 -7.03
N TYR A 178 19.21 -10.74 -7.24
CA TYR A 178 17.90 -11.09 -6.71
C TYR A 178 17.90 -11.30 -5.19
N SER A 179 19.04 -11.63 -4.58
CA SER A 179 19.19 -11.56 -3.12
C SER A 179 19.07 -10.12 -2.61
N VAL A 180 19.70 -9.15 -3.28
CA VAL A 180 19.55 -7.73 -2.93
C VAL A 180 18.10 -7.27 -3.10
N HIS A 181 17.45 -7.58 -4.23
CA HIS A 181 16.03 -7.24 -4.43
C HIS A 181 15.11 -7.91 -3.41
N LEU A 182 15.43 -9.14 -2.98
CA LEU A 182 14.70 -9.81 -1.92
C LEU A 182 14.84 -9.06 -0.59
N CYS A 183 16.06 -8.63 -0.23
CA CYS A 183 16.30 -7.79 0.94
C CYS A 183 15.53 -6.47 0.85
N GLU A 184 15.60 -5.76 -0.28
CA GLU A 184 14.81 -4.53 -0.51
C GLU A 184 13.31 -4.79 -0.33
N THR A 185 12.82 -5.92 -0.83
CA THR A 185 11.41 -6.29 -0.74
C THR A 185 10.96 -6.42 0.72
N PHE A 186 11.75 -7.08 1.57
CA PHE A 186 11.40 -7.31 2.97
C PHE A 186 11.70 -6.11 3.89
N PHE A 187 12.79 -5.38 3.65
CA PHE A 187 13.22 -4.31 4.54
C PHE A 187 12.75 -2.92 4.13
N ILE A 188 12.33 -2.73 2.87
CA ILE A 188 11.92 -1.42 2.36
C ILE A 188 10.47 -1.48 1.87
N THR A 189 10.18 -2.35 0.88
CA THR A 189 8.87 -2.36 0.22
C THR A 189 7.77 -2.85 1.15
N LEU A 190 7.95 -3.99 1.83
CA LEU A 190 6.95 -4.56 2.73
C LEU A 190 6.57 -3.62 3.89
N PRO A 191 7.53 -3.01 4.62
CA PRO A 191 7.22 -2.00 5.64
C PRO A 191 6.46 -0.81 5.04
N ARG A 192 6.88 -0.32 3.87
CA ARG A 192 6.25 0.83 3.21
C ARG A 192 4.80 0.55 2.80
N VAL A 193 4.53 -0.54 2.08
CA VAL A 193 3.15 -0.90 1.69
C VAL A 193 2.27 -1.26 2.89
N THR A 194 2.88 -1.75 3.97
CA THR A 194 2.17 -2.02 5.23
C THR A 194 1.81 -0.73 5.95
N PHE A 195 2.72 0.23 6.02
CA PHE A 195 2.46 1.55 6.58
C PHE A 195 1.27 2.24 5.89
N TYR A 196 1.16 2.16 4.56
CA TYR A 196 0.01 2.67 3.78
C TYR A 196 -1.17 1.71 3.64
N ARG A 197 -1.21 0.66 4.48
CA ARG A 197 -2.36 -0.24 4.64
C ARG A 197 -2.84 -0.88 3.33
N VAL A 198 -1.91 -1.20 2.44
CA VAL A 198 -2.22 -1.86 1.16
C VAL A 198 -2.89 -3.23 1.43
N PRO A 199 -3.96 -3.62 0.71
CA PRO A 199 -4.55 -4.94 0.90
C PRO A 199 -3.57 -6.08 0.62
N PHE A 200 -3.73 -7.22 1.28
CA PHE A 200 -2.78 -8.33 1.23
C PHE A 200 -2.41 -8.78 -0.19
N LEU A 201 -3.40 -9.02 -1.06
CA LEU A 201 -3.14 -9.42 -2.45
C LEU A 201 -2.34 -8.35 -3.21
N LYS A 202 -2.65 -7.07 -2.99
CA LYS A 202 -1.94 -5.95 -3.61
C LYS A 202 -0.53 -5.79 -3.05
N LYS A 203 -0.30 -6.08 -1.76
CA LYS A 203 1.05 -6.13 -1.16
C LYS A 203 1.91 -7.18 -1.86
N LEU A 204 1.36 -8.38 -2.11
CA LEU A 204 2.07 -9.43 -2.83
C LEU A 204 2.46 -8.99 -4.24
N VAL A 205 1.57 -8.30 -4.96
CA VAL A 205 1.88 -7.74 -6.29
C VAL A 205 3.01 -6.71 -6.19
N TRP A 206 2.95 -5.76 -5.25
CA TRP A 206 4.02 -4.79 -5.04
C TRP A 206 5.37 -5.45 -4.68
N MET A 207 5.36 -6.47 -3.83
CA MET A 207 6.55 -7.24 -3.47
C MET A 207 7.12 -8.00 -4.67
N PHE A 208 6.28 -8.63 -5.47
CA PHE A 208 6.69 -9.34 -6.69
C PHE A 208 7.31 -8.40 -7.72
N MET A 209 6.66 -7.26 -7.98
CA MET A 209 7.23 -6.25 -8.87
C MET A 209 8.59 -5.75 -8.34
N ASN A 210 8.73 -5.53 -7.03
CA ASN A 210 10.00 -5.08 -6.43
C ASN A 210 11.09 -6.15 -6.55
N PHE A 211 10.74 -7.42 -6.42
CA PHE A 211 11.69 -8.50 -6.63
C PHE A 211 12.27 -8.49 -8.05
N ILE A 212 11.47 -8.16 -9.06
CA ILE A 212 11.90 -8.11 -10.47
C ILE A 212 12.63 -6.80 -10.79
N GLU A 213 12.03 -5.67 -10.44
CA GLU A 213 12.49 -4.36 -10.89
C GLU A 213 13.40 -3.63 -9.88
N GLY A 214 13.47 -4.10 -8.64
CA GLY A 214 14.13 -3.40 -7.53
C GLY A 214 13.46 -2.07 -7.20
N PHE A 215 14.27 -1.07 -6.85
CA PHE A 215 13.85 0.26 -6.39
C PHE A 215 12.89 1.04 -7.31
N PHE A 216 12.82 0.75 -8.62
CA PHE A 216 11.90 1.46 -9.53
C PHE A 216 10.43 1.36 -9.11
N VAL A 217 10.07 0.27 -8.43
CA VAL A 217 8.73 0.05 -7.88
C VAL A 217 8.38 1.07 -6.82
N LEU A 218 9.34 1.44 -5.97
CA LEU A 218 9.12 2.42 -4.89
C LEU A 218 8.87 3.82 -5.45
N ASN A 219 9.47 4.18 -6.58
CA ASN A 219 9.20 5.46 -7.24
C ASN A 219 7.73 5.54 -7.70
N ARG A 220 7.20 4.46 -8.30
CA ARG A 220 5.78 4.40 -8.69
C ARG A 220 4.87 4.41 -7.48
N PHE A 221 5.21 3.65 -6.43
CA PHE A 221 4.44 3.62 -5.20
C PHE A 221 4.38 5.02 -4.54
N ASN A 222 5.51 5.71 -4.45
CA ASN A 222 5.58 7.06 -3.89
C ASN A 222 4.81 8.09 -4.76
N ALA A 223 4.76 7.92 -6.08
CA ALA A 223 3.92 8.74 -6.94
C ALA A 223 2.42 8.58 -6.61
N LEU A 224 1.95 7.35 -6.40
CA LEU A 224 0.57 7.10 -5.94
C LEU A 224 0.29 7.71 -4.57
N VAL A 225 1.26 7.62 -3.64
CA VAL A 225 1.15 8.25 -2.33
C VAL A 225 0.95 9.76 -2.47
N LYS A 226 1.76 10.43 -3.30
CA LYS A 226 1.66 11.88 -3.55
C LYS A 226 0.34 12.29 -4.20
N GLN A 227 -0.24 11.45 -5.06
CA GLN A 227 -1.56 11.75 -5.68
C GLN A 227 -2.70 11.69 -4.67
N LYS A 228 -2.53 10.96 -3.57
CA LYS A 228 -3.49 10.94 -2.47
C LYS A 228 -3.15 11.96 -1.39
N GLU A 229 -2.04 12.69 -1.54
CA GLU A 229 -1.62 13.79 -0.66
C GLU A 229 -2.39 15.08 -0.87
#